data_AF-A0A2D5VG44-F1
#
_entry.id   AF-A0A2D5VG44-F1
#
_cell.length_a   1.000
_cell.length_b   1.000
_cell.length_c   1.000
_cell.angle_alpha   90.00
_cell.angle_beta   90.00
_cell.angle_gamma   90.00
#
_symmetry.space_group_name_H-M   'P 1'
#
loop_
_entity.id
_entity.type
_entity.pdbx_description
1 polymer ?
#
loop_
_entity_poly.entity_id
_entity_poly.type
_entity_poly.pdbx_seq_one_letter_code
_entity_poly.pdbx_strand_id
1 'polypeptide(L)' 'MAIRTVYDIDANRFQGSFASGAKIAESSTHLTQTVDVVMTGLRSSAVWETVTENELLPLAQTNQIFIYFGTSKVDQAK' A
#
# COMPACT_ATOMS: atom_id res chain seq x y z
N MET A 1 21.24 2.30 2.25
CA MET A 1 20.15 3.29 2.17
C MET A 1 18.90 2.53 1.77
N ALA A 2 17.83 2.53 2.57
CA ALA A 2 16.61 1.81 2.21
C ALA A 2 15.91 2.55 1.06
N ILE A 3 15.79 1.92 -0.11
CA ILE A 3 15.05 2.48 -1.23
C ILE A 3 13.56 2.34 -0.88
N ARG A 4 12.84 3.46 -0.91
CA ARG A 4 11.40 3.49 -0.66
C ARG A 4 10.67 3.61 -2.00
N THR A 5 9.68 2.76 -2.20
CA THR A 5 8.76 2.83 -3.35
C THR A 5 7.41 3.33 -2.87
N VAL A 6 6.82 4.31 -3.55
CA VAL A 6 5.55 4.92 -3.18
C VAL A 6 4.53 4.80 -4.31
N TYR A 7 3.25 4.73 -3.95
CA TYR A 7 2.11 4.77 -4.86
C TYR A 7 0.93 5.48 -4.19
N ASP A 8 0.20 6.26 -4.98
CA ASP A 8 -1.06 6.92 -4.69
C ASP A 8 -1.77 7.04 -6.05
N ILE A 9 -3.10 6.93 -6.04
CA ILE A 9 -3.91 7.08 -7.25
C ILE A 9 -3.89 8.54 -7.77
N ASP A 10 -3.64 9.50 -6.88
CA ASP A 10 -3.48 10.91 -7.20
C ASP A 10 -2.00 11.29 -7.25
N ALA A 11 -1.48 11.42 -8.48
CA ALA A 11 -0.08 11.69 -8.73
C ALA A 11 0.43 13.01 -8.14
N ASN A 12 -0.47 13.96 -7.82
CA ASN A 12 -0.07 15.23 -7.21
C ASN A 12 0.43 15.06 -5.77
N ARG A 13 0.05 13.97 -5.10
CA ARG A 13 0.46 13.68 -3.72
C ARG A 13 1.92 13.20 -3.61
N PHE A 14 2.58 12.92 -4.74
CA PHE A 14 3.98 12.49 -4.77
C PHE A 14 5.01 13.62 -4.64
N GLN A 15 4.60 14.88 -4.74
CA GLN A 15 5.55 16.01 -4.83
C GLN A 15 6.58 16.03 -3.68
N GLY A 16 6.17 15.71 -2.45
CA GLY A 16 7.08 15.60 -1.30
C GLY A 16 8.01 14.38 -1.34
N SER A 17 7.58 13.29 -1.97
CA SER A 17 8.33 12.02 -2.02
C SER A 17 9.48 12.06 -3.01
N PHE A 18 9.33 12.78 -4.13
CA PHE A 18 10.41 12.99 -5.11
C PHE A 18 11.65 13.63 -4.47
N ALA A 19 11.44 14.63 -3.62
CA ALA A 19 12.52 15.34 -2.92
C ALA A 19 13.34 14.43 -1.98
N SER A 20 12.79 13.28 -1.59
CA SER A 20 13.44 12.30 -0.71
C SER A 20 14.16 11.16 -1.45
N GLY A 21 14.10 11.12 -2.79
CA GLY A 21 14.68 10.04 -3.60
C GLY A 21 13.85 8.76 -3.65
N ALA A 22 12.55 8.82 -3.33
CA ALA A 22 11.65 7.67 -3.45
C ALA A 22 11.42 7.29 -4.93
N LYS A 23 11.30 5.99 -5.20
CA LYS A 23 10.82 5.48 -6.50
C LYS A 23 9.29 5.51 -6.53
N ILE A 24 8.72 5.72 -7.70
CA ILE A 24 7.26 5.69 -7.89
C ILE A 24 6.88 4.37 -8.54
N ALA A 25 5.97 3.65 -7.92
CA ALA A 25 5.30 2.53 -8.56
C ALA A 25 4.12 3.04 -9.40
N GLU A 26 3.88 2.37 -10.52
CA GLU A 26 2.81 2.69 -11.47
C GLU A 26 1.43 2.26 -10.98
N SER A 27 1.39 1.32 -10.02
CA SER A 27 0.18 0.78 -9.41
C SER A 27 0.50 0.22 -8.02
N SER A 28 -0.55 -0.01 -7.22
CA SER A 28 -0.54 -0.80 -5.98
C SER A 28 0.01 -2.22 -6.21
N THR A 29 -0.37 -2.84 -7.32
CA THR A 29 0.16 -4.12 -7.81
C THR A 29 1.67 -4.08 -8.00
N HIS A 30 2.17 -3.12 -8.78
CA HIS A 30 3.61 -2.96 -9.02
C HIS A 30 4.36 -2.69 -7.71
N LEU A 31 3.79 -1.87 -6.82
CA LEU A 31 4.36 -1.64 -5.50
C LEU A 31 4.47 -2.95 -4.71
N THR A 32 3.40 -3.74 -4.64
CA THR A 32 3.35 -5.01 -3.89
C THR A 32 4.38 -6.01 -4.40
N GLN A 33 4.65 -6.05 -5.70
CA GLN A 33 5.63 -6.99 -6.25
C GLN A 33 7.10 -6.58 -6.03
N THR A 34 7.35 -5.35 -5.58
CA THR A 34 8.70 -4.77 -5.53
C THR A 34 9.23 -4.52 -4.11
N VAL A 35 8.41 -4.73 -3.08
CA VAL A 35 8.77 -4.43 -1.69
C VAL A 35 8.46 -5.60 -0.77
N ASP A 36 9.28 -5.79 0.27
CA ASP A 36 9.04 -6.82 1.31
C ASP A 36 8.00 -6.37 2.35
N VAL A 37 7.81 -5.05 2.48
CA VAL A 37 6.90 -4.43 3.46
C VAL A 37 6.04 -3.38 2.77
N VAL A 38 4.72 -3.56 2.81
CA VAL A 38 3.73 -2.61 2.32
C VAL A 38 3.14 -1.86 3.50
N MET A 39 3.27 -0.54 3.49
CA MET A 39 2.66 0.37 4.48
C MET A 39 1.60 1.21 3.80
N THR A 40 0.36 1.18 4.28
CA THR A 40 -0.73 1.93 3.64
C THR A 40 -1.76 2.44 4.64
N GLY A 41 -2.39 3.57 4.30
CA GLY A 41 -3.50 4.16 5.04
C GLY A 41 -4.54 4.67 4.06
N LEU A 42 -5.63 3.93 3.90
CA LEU A 42 -6.68 4.22 2.93
C LEU A 42 -7.85 4.93 3.60
N ARG A 43 -8.63 5.67 2.79
CA ARG A 43 -9.68 6.58 3.27
C ARG A 43 -10.84 5.92 4.04
N SER A 44 -11.03 4.61 3.88
CA SER A 44 -12.08 3.85 4.56
C SER A 44 -11.78 2.35 4.55
N SER A 45 -12.40 1.60 5.47
CA SER A 45 -12.27 0.13 5.55
C SER A 45 -12.72 -0.56 4.26
N ALA A 46 -13.83 -0.13 3.65
CA ALA A 46 -14.33 -0.71 2.41
C ALA A 46 -13.32 -0.58 1.25
N VAL A 47 -12.60 0.56 1.18
CA VAL A 47 -11.54 0.75 0.19
C VAL A 47 -10.35 -0.13 0.51
N TRP A 48 -10.00 -0.27 1.79
CA TRP A 48 -8.96 -1.20 2.23
C TRP A 48 -9.27 -2.65 1.87
N GLU A 49 -10.47 -3.15 2.19
CA GLU A 49 -10.91 -4.51 1.86
C GLU A 49 -10.82 -4.75 0.35
N THR A 50 -11.38 -3.83 -0.45
CA THR A 50 -11.37 -3.94 -1.93
C THR A 50 -9.94 -3.99 -2.50
N VAL A 51 -9.06 -3.06 -2.09
CA VAL A 51 -7.68 -3.01 -2.59
C VAL A 51 -6.90 -4.23 -2.12
N THR A 52 -7.09 -4.65 -0.87
CA THR A 52 -6.39 -5.80 -0.30
C THR A 52 -6.74 -7.10 -1.02
N GLU A 53 -8.02 -7.35 -1.25
CA GLU A 53 -8.51 -8.57 -1.89
C GLU A 53 -8.17 -8.64 -3.38
N ASN A 54 -8.23 -7.51 -4.10
CA ASN A 54 -8.12 -7.51 -5.56
C ASN A 54 -6.71 -7.16 -6.07
N GLU A 55 -5.91 -6.41 -5.32
CA GLU A 55 -4.66 -5.83 -5.81
C GLU A 55 -3.44 -6.28 -5.01
N LEU A 56 -3.56 -6.40 -3.68
CA LEU A 56 -2.43 -6.71 -2.80
C LEU A 56 -2.24 -8.21 -2.57
N LEU A 57 -3.19 -8.88 -1.91
CA LEU A 57 -3.06 -10.28 -1.50
C LEU A 57 -2.84 -11.26 -2.65
N PRO A 58 -3.50 -11.13 -3.83
CA PRO A 58 -3.28 -12.07 -4.94
C PRO A 58 -1.84 -12.10 -5.46
N LEU A 59 -1.10 -11.01 -5.23
CA LEU A 59 0.26 -10.81 -5.73
C LEU A 59 1.29 -10.76 -4.61
N ALA A 60 0.86 -11.05 -3.38
CA ALA A 60 1.70 -10.99 -2.21
C ALA A 60 2.78 -12.08 -2.26
N GLN A 61 4.01 -11.70 -1.95
CA GLN A 61 5.12 -12.66 -1.87
C GLN A 61 5.08 -13.41 -0.53
N THR A 62 5.65 -14.61 -0.49
CA THR A 62 5.82 -15.35 0.76
C THR A 62 6.62 -14.51 1.76
N ASN A 63 6.13 -14.42 3.00
CA ASN A 63 6.69 -13.60 4.09
C ASN A 63 6.56 -12.07 3.93
N GLN A 64 5.82 -11.59 2.94
CA GLN A 64 5.56 -10.15 2.80
C GLN A 64 4.71 -9.62 3.96
N ILE A 65 5.08 -8.44 4.48
CA ILE A 65 4.41 -7.82 5.62
C ILE A 65 3.51 -6.68 5.14
N PHE A 66 2.26 -6.67 5.60
CA PHE A 66 1.32 -5.58 5.37
C PHE A 66 1.03 -4.86 6.68
N ILE A 67 1.27 -3.54 6.70
CA ILE A 67 0.99 -2.67 7.85
C ILE A 67 -0.07 -1.66 7.43
N TYR A 68 -1.28 -1.82 7.98
CA TYR A 68 -2.41 -0.94 7.71
C TYR A 68 -2.56 0.12 8.82
N PHE A 69 -2.47 1.39 8.42
CA PHE A 69 -2.60 2.56 9.30
C PHE A 69 -3.97 3.24 9.20
N GLY A 70 -4.89 2.72 8.38
CA GLY A 70 -6.22 3.30 8.26
C GLY A 70 -7.13 2.88 9.42
N THR A 71 -8.18 3.67 9.65
CA THR A 71 -9.22 3.30 10.61
C THR A 71 -10.13 2.23 10.01
N SER A 72 -10.13 1.04 10.60
CA SER A 72 -11.06 -0.03 10.23
C SER A 72 -12.19 -0.16 11.25
N LYS A 73 -13.33 -0.68 10.79
CA LYS A 73 -14.33 -1.23 11.70
C LYS A 73 -13.78 -2.56 12.21
N VAL A 74 -13.91 -2.80 13.52
CA VAL A 74 -13.67 -4.13 14.06
C VAL A 74 -14.97 -4.90 13.88
N ASP A 75 -15.01 -5.81 12.91
CA ASP A 75 -16.02 -6.86 12.94
C ASP A 75 -15.70 -7.72 14.17
N GLN A 76 -16.52 -7.59 15.21
CA GLN A 76 -16.48 -8.52 16.32
C GLN A 76 -16.88 -9.88 15.75
N ALA A 77 -15.90 -10.78 15.58
CA ALA A 77 -16.18 -12.18 15.31
C ALA A 77 -17.15 -12.66 16.39
N LYS A 78 -18.38 -13.00 15.97
CA LYS A 78 -19.37 -13.64 16.83
C LYS A 78 -18.97 -15.08 17.11
#